data_AF-A0A397VNN0-F1
#
_entry.id   AF-A0A397VNN0-F1
#
_cell.length_a   1.000
_cell.length_b   1.000
_cell.length_c   1.000
_cell.angle_alpha   90.00
_cell.angle_beta   90.00
_cell.angle_gamma   90.00
#
_symmetry.space_group_name_H-M   'P 1'
#
loop_
_entity.id
_entity.type
_entity.pdbx_description
1 polymer ?
#
loop_
_entity_poly.entity_id
_entity_poly.type
_entity_poly.pdbx_seq_one_letter_code
_entity_poly.pdbx_strand_id
1 'polypeptide(L)'
;MSERKPIFLLCYTRNSFLSNPQFLEMTHTFLIRNPEKSLRSLYKATNFIIPKIDEHCINPGFDKNLAGLKQSKQIFDFLKDLNKQPIVVDADDVINDPEGILKKYCELIGEEFKKEMIQWEAKPINEFRFKGDSTTTISELMNQ
;
A
#
# COMPACT_ATOMS: atom_id res chain seq x y z
N MET A 1 22.73 -6.45 -12.79
CA MET A 1 21.86 -6.38 -11.60
C MET A 1 20.44 -6.31 -12.10
N SER A 2 19.59 -7.29 -11.76
CA SER A 2 18.18 -7.28 -12.14
C SER A 2 17.47 -6.11 -11.46
N GLU A 3 16.63 -5.40 -12.19
CA GLU A 3 15.84 -4.27 -11.69
C GLU A 3 14.81 -4.78 -10.67
N ARG A 4 14.89 -4.35 -9.40
CA ARG A 4 13.90 -4.70 -8.38
C ARG A 4 12.65 -3.85 -8.60
N LYS A 5 11.57 -4.45 -9.09
CA LYS A 5 10.28 -3.77 -9.27
C LYS A 5 9.43 -3.90 -8.00
N PRO A 6 9.07 -2.79 -7.33
CA PRO A 6 8.17 -2.86 -6.18
C PRO A 6 6.75 -3.21 -6.65
N ILE A 7 6.08 -4.07 -5.92
CA ILE A 7 4.66 -4.39 -6.14
C ILE A 7 3.86 -3.80 -4.99
N PHE A 8 2.95 -2.88 -5.33
CA PHE A 8 2.01 -2.30 -4.38
C PHE A 8 0.69 -3.06 -4.42
N LEU A 9 0.34 -3.69 -3.31
CA LEU A 9 -0.90 -4.43 -3.18
C LEU A 9 -1.93 -3.60 -2.40
N LEU A 10 -3.02 -3.24 -3.08
CA LEU A 10 -4.23 -2.78 -2.42
C LEU A 10 -5.02 -4.01 -1.98
N CYS A 11 -5.14 -4.20 -0.67
CA CYS A 11 -5.58 -5.46 -0.07
C CYS A 11 -7.11 -5.66 -0.10
N TYR A 12 -7.70 -5.57 -1.30
CA TYR A 12 -9.08 -6.01 -1.60
C TYR A 12 -9.12 -7.43 -2.18
N THR A 13 -7.96 -7.95 -2.56
CA THR A 13 -7.81 -9.15 -3.38
C THR A 13 -8.02 -10.43 -2.57
N ARG A 14 -8.51 -11.47 -3.25
CA ARG A 14 -8.57 -12.82 -2.70
C ARG A 14 -7.14 -13.31 -2.45
N ASN A 15 -6.92 -14.03 -1.35
CA ASN A 15 -5.63 -14.54 -0.90
C ASN A 15 -5.03 -15.66 -1.79
N SER A 16 -5.41 -15.75 -3.06
CA SER A 16 -4.95 -16.78 -4.00
C SER A 16 -3.46 -16.67 -4.33
N PHE A 17 -2.83 -15.52 -4.08
CA PHE A 17 -1.39 -15.32 -4.28
C PHE A 17 -0.53 -15.84 -3.11
N LEU A 18 -1.12 -16.22 -1.97
CA LEU A 18 -0.37 -16.68 -0.80
C LEU A 18 0.44 -17.96 -1.06
N SER A 19 0.03 -18.77 -2.04
CA SER A 19 0.77 -19.97 -2.46
C SER A 19 1.81 -19.71 -3.54
N ASN A 20 1.96 -18.47 -4.04
CA ASN A 20 2.93 -18.17 -5.08
C ASN A 20 4.34 -18.14 -4.50
N PRO A 21 5.30 -18.96 -5.00
CA PRO A 21 6.68 -18.95 -4.51
C PRO A 21 7.35 -17.57 -4.61
N GLN A 22 7.09 -16.81 -5.68
CA GLN A 22 7.66 -15.47 -5.84
C GLN A 22 7.17 -14.52 -4.75
N PHE A 23 5.89 -14.61 -4.37
CA PHE A 23 5.35 -13.82 -3.26
C PHE A 23 6.09 -14.14 -1.97
N LEU A 24 6.34 -15.42 -1.67
CA LEU A 24 7.00 -15.85 -0.44
C LEU A 24 8.47 -15.43 -0.32
N GLU A 25 9.13 -15.19 -1.45
CA GLU A 25 10.53 -14.73 -1.51
C GLU A 25 10.68 -13.20 -1.45
N MET A 26 9.58 -12.44 -1.48
CA MET A 26 9.62 -10.98 -1.41
C MET A 26 9.90 -10.45 0.01
N THR A 27 10.49 -9.26 0.07
CA THR A 27 10.49 -8.45 1.29
C THR A 27 9.11 -7.81 1.45
N HIS A 28 8.37 -8.24 2.48
CA HIS A 28 7.03 -7.73 2.75
C HIS A 28 7.07 -6.52 3.67
N THR A 29 6.40 -5.45 3.27
CA THR A 29 6.24 -4.22 4.05
C THR A 29 4.76 -3.89 4.25
N PHE A 30 4.37 -3.57 5.47
CA PHE A 30 3.04 -3.10 5.84
C PHE A 30 3.12 -1.66 6.33
N LEU A 31 2.42 -0.75 5.66
CA LEU A 31 2.20 0.61 6.15
C LEU A 31 0.92 0.62 7.00
N ILE A 32 1.06 0.88 8.29
CA ILE A 32 -0.05 1.02 9.23
C ILE A 32 -0.29 2.48 9.57
N ARG A 33 -1.48 2.78 10.08
CA ARG A 33 -1.86 4.12 10.53
C ARG A 33 -3.04 4.01 11.48
N ASN A 34 -3.15 4.97 12.41
CA ASN A 34 -4.31 5.09 13.28
C ASN A 34 -5.65 4.92 12.50
N PRO A 35 -6.52 3.99 12.92
CA PRO A 35 -7.71 3.61 12.14
C PRO A 35 -8.69 4.77 11.96
N GLU A 36 -8.81 5.70 12.93
CA GLU A 36 -9.67 6.87 12.79
C GLU A 36 -9.16 7.79 11.66
N LYS A 37 -7.86 8.05 11.61
CA LYS A 37 -7.24 8.86 10.55
C LYS A 37 -7.37 8.18 9.19
N SER A 38 -7.12 6.86 9.13
CA SER A 38 -7.18 6.06 7.90
C SER A 38 -8.59 5.99 7.31
N LEU A 39 -9.59 5.65 8.13
CA LEU A 39 -10.99 5.56 7.67
C LEU A 39 -11.54 6.92 7.25
N ARG A 40 -11.23 7.99 8.00
CA ARG A 40 -11.61 9.35 7.63
C ARG A 40 -11.01 9.77 6.29
N SER A 41 -9.73 9.47 6.07
CA SER A 41 -9.05 9.74 4.80
C SER A 41 -9.66 8.96 3.66
N LEU A 42 -9.91 7.66 3.86
CA LEU A 42 -10.54 6.78 2.87
C LEU A 42 -11.92 7.31 2.48
N TYR A 43 -12.75 7.67 3.47
CA TYR A 43 -14.08 8.25 3.23
C TYR A 43 -14.05 9.54 2.40
N LYS A 44 -13.09 10.43 2.68
CA LYS A 44 -12.89 11.65 1.88
C LYS A 44 -12.48 11.32 0.45
N ALA A 45 -11.53 10.40 0.27
CA ALA A 45 -11.06 9.98 -1.05
C ALA A 45 -12.17 9.31 -1.87
N THR A 46 -12.97 8.42 -1.26
CA THR A 46 -14.08 7.76 -1.94
C THR A 46 -15.16 8.74 -2.36
N ASN A 47 -15.45 9.76 -1.55
CA ASN A 47 -16.41 10.80 -1.92
C ASN A 47 -15.89 11.80 -2.95
N PHE A 48 -14.57 11.92 -3.10
CA PHE A 48 -13.96 12.70 -4.17
C PHE A 48 -13.99 11.94 -5.51
N ILE A 49 -13.74 10.63 -5.48
CA ILE A 49 -13.64 9.79 -6.68
C ILE A 49 -15.02 9.36 -7.18
N ILE A 50 -15.91 8.96 -6.27
CA ILE A 50 -17.24 8.46 -6.61
C ILE A 50 -18.23 9.62 -6.46
N PRO A 51 -18.81 10.13 -7.56
CA PRO A 51 -19.79 11.21 -7.49
C PRO A 51 -21.02 10.75 -6.68
N LYS A 52 -21.53 11.63 -5.82
CA LYS A 52 -22.76 11.38 -5.08
C LYS A 52 -23.90 11.16 -6.06
N ILE A 53 -24.60 10.04 -5.89
CA ILE A 53 -25.80 9.72 -6.67
C ILE A 53 -27.00 10.54 -6.18
N ASP A 54 -26.98 10.93 -4.90
CA ASP A 54 -27.96 11.75 -4.19
C ASP A 54 -27.28 12.45 -2.99
N GLU A 55 -27.71 13.66 -2.66
CA GLU A 55 -27.20 14.50 -1.56
C GLU A 55 -27.38 13.83 -0.18
N HIS A 56 -28.40 12.97 -0.04
CA HIS A 56 -28.72 12.25 1.19
C HIS A 56 -28.20 10.82 1.27
N CYS A 57 -27.60 10.30 0.19
CA CYS A 57 -27.03 8.96 0.19
C CYS A 57 -25.62 8.94 0.76
N ILE A 58 -25.41 8.15 1.82
CA ILE A 58 -24.07 7.67 2.18
C ILE A 58 -23.55 6.89 0.96
N ASN A 59 -22.32 7.18 0.54
CA ASN A 59 -21.70 6.54 -0.61
C ASN A 59 -21.90 5.01 -0.53
N PRO A 60 -22.70 4.40 -1.43
CA PRO A 60 -23.13 3.01 -1.29
C PRO A 60 -21.97 2.01 -1.40
N GLY A 61 -20.79 2.46 -1.82
CA GLY A 61 -19.55 1.67 -1.87
C GLY A 61 -18.65 1.78 -0.64
N PHE A 62 -19.02 2.53 0.40
CA PHE A 62 -18.20 2.64 1.62
C PHE A 62 -18.62 1.61 2.67
N ASP A 63 -18.01 0.42 2.62
CA ASP A 63 -18.20 -0.63 3.61
C ASP A 63 -16.92 -0.97 4.38
N LYS A 64 -17.05 -1.69 5.50
CA LYS A 64 -15.93 -2.05 6.40
C LYS A 64 -14.79 -2.82 5.73
N ASN A 65 -15.10 -3.58 4.68
CA ASN A 65 -14.11 -4.35 3.93
C ASN A 65 -13.31 -3.45 2.98
N LEU A 66 -13.80 -2.23 2.70
CA LEU A 66 -13.10 -1.29 1.84
C LEU A 66 -11.73 -0.89 2.43
N ALA A 67 -11.60 -0.91 3.75
CA ALA A 67 -10.31 -0.58 4.38
C ALA A 67 -9.25 -1.69 4.24
N GLY A 68 -9.63 -2.91 3.82
CA GLY A 68 -8.70 -4.04 3.65
C GLY A 68 -7.98 -4.51 4.93
N LEU A 69 -8.35 -4.00 6.12
CA LEU A 69 -7.62 -4.23 7.37
C LEU A 69 -7.60 -5.70 7.77
N LYS A 70 -8.72 -6.41 7.57
CA LYS A 70 -8.83 -7.85 7.87
C LYS A 70 -7.86 -8.65 7.00
N GLN A 71 -7.84 -8.36 5.71
CA GLN A 71 -6.99 -9.06 4.74
C GLN A 71 -5.52 -8.77 5.01
N SER A 72 -5.13 -7.52 5.27
CA SER A 72 -3.75 -7.18 5.66
C SER A 72 -3.30 -7.93 6.92
N LYS A 73 -4.17 -8.05 7.93
CA LYS A 73 -3.86 -8.82 9.15
C LYS A 73 -3.68 -10.31 8.84
N GLN A 74 -4.55 -10.89 8.02
CA GLN A 74 -4.44 -12.29 7.62
C GLN A 74 -3.13 -12.59 6.89
N ILE A 75 -2.70 -11.70 5.99
CA ILE A 75 -1.42 -11.87 5.28
C ILE A 75 -0.25 -11.72 6.24
N PHE A 76 -0.29 -10.73 7.14
CA PHE A 76 0.74 -10.54 8.15
C PHE A 76 0.91 -11.78 9.04
N ASP A 77 -0.20 -12.33 9.54
CA ASP A 77 -0.20 -13.54 10.38
C ASP A 77 0.34 -14.74 9.62
N PHE A 78 -0.13 -14.95 8.39
CA PHE A 78 0.38 -16.01 7.52
C PHE A 78 1.89 -15.94 7.33
N LEU A 79 2.43 -14.74 7.07
CA LEU A 79 3.88 -14.56 6.91
C LEU A 79 4.63 -14.83 8.22
N LYS A 80 4.07 -14.42 9.37
CA LYS A 80 4.64 -14.72 10.69
C LYS A 80 4.63 -16.21 10.99
N ASP A 81 3.56 -16.93 10.66
CA ASP A 81 3.46 -18.39 10.82
C ASP A 81 4.51 -19.14 9.99
N LEU A 82 4.93 -18.55 8.86
CA LEU A 82 6.04 -19.04 8.03
C LEU A 82 7.44 -18.61 8.53
N ASN A 83 7.53 -18.03 9.74
CA ASN A 83 8.76 -17.47 10.31
C ASN A 83 9.40 -16.34 9.48
N LYS A 84 8.64 -15.69 8.60
CA LYS A 84 9.10 -14.48 7.89
C LYS A 84 9.03 -13.28 8.84
N GLN A 85 9.81 -12.25 8.54
CA GLN A 85 9.86 -11.00 9.32
C GLN A 85 9.37 -9.83 8.46
N PRO A 86 8.04 -9.69 8.24
CA PRO A 86 7.50 -8.55 7.52
C PRO A 86 7.83 -7.24 8.25
N ILE A 87 8.22 -6.23 7.48
CA ILE A 87 8.51 -4.88 7.95
C ILE A 87 7.18 -4.17 8.21
N VAL A 88 7.08 -3.46 9.33
CA VAL A 88 5.92 -2.63 9.67
C VAL A 88 6.38 -1.20 9.84
N VAL A 89 5.73 -0.28 9.13
CA VAL A 89 6.01 1.16 9.17
C VAL A 89 4.75 1.87 9.64
N ASP A 90 4.84 2.67 10.69
CA ASP A 90 3.74 3.56 11.09
C ASP A 90 3.78 4.85 10.28
N ALA A 91 2.67 5.20 9.64
CA ALA A 91 2.54 6.43 8.89
C ALA A 91 2.72 7.69 9.77
N ASP A 92 2.34 7.65 11.05
CA ASP A 92 2.53 8.77 11.95
C ASP A 92 4.05 8.98 12.23
N ASP A 93 4.83 7.91 12.32
CA ASP A 93 6.29 8.01 12.46
C ASP A 93 6.94 8.61 11.21
N VAL A 94 6.51 8.20 10.02
CA VAL A 94 6.99 8.78 8.74
C VAL A 94 6.68 10.27 8.64
N ILE A 95 5.52 10.70 9.13
CA ILE A 95 5.14 12.13 9.12
C ILE A 95 6.02 12.93 10.11
N ASN A 96 6.31 12.36 11.28
CA ASN A 96 7.05 13.05 12.33
C ASN A 96 8.57 13.09 12.09
N ASP A 97 9.15 12.03 11.53
CA ASP A 97 10.58 11.91 11.20
C ASP A 97 10.78 11.18 9.86
N PRO A 98 10.48 11.85 8.72
CA PRO A 98 10.52 11.21 7.41
C PRO A 98 11.93 10.71 7.05
N GLU A 99 12.97 11.49 7.37
CA GLU A 99 14.35 11.12 7.06
C GLU A 99 14.83 9.95 7.91
N GLY A 100 14.62 9.98 9.23
CA GLY A 100 15.06 8.91 10.11
C GLY A 100 14.32 7.59 9.88
N ILE A 101 13.03 7.64 9.61
CA ILE A 101 12.24 6.43 9.29
C ILE A 101 12.61 5.86 7.93
N LEU A 102 12.78 6.69 6.90
CA LEU A 102 13.16 6.19 5.57
C LEU A 102 14.59 5.64 5.53
N LYS A 103 15.54 6.21 6.28
CA LYS A 103 16.89 5.62 6.41
C LYS A 103 16.83 4.20 6.97
N LYS A 104 16.12 4.01 8.08
CA LYS A 104 15.91 2.68 8.69
C LYS A 104 15.20 1.73 7.73
N TYR A 105 14.19 2.22 7.02
CA TYR A 105 13.46 1.42 6.04
C TYR A 105 14.36 0.95 4.89
N CYS A 106 15.13 1.88 4.30
CA CYS A 106 16.12 1.59 3.26
C CYS A 106 17.14 0.53 3.71
N GLU A 107 17.67 0.65 4.92
CA GLU A 107 18.57 -0.35 5.52
C GLU A 107 17.92 -1.74 5.59
N LEU A 108 16.67 -1.83 6.02
CA LEU A 108 15.94 -3.10 6.14
C LEU A 108 15.66 -3.77 4.79
N ILE A 109 15.43 -2.99 3.73
CA ILE A 109 15.19 -3.54 2.37
C ILE A 109 16.49 -3.71 1.56
N GLY A 110 17.63 -3.31 2.12
CA GLY A 110 18.94 -3.36 1.46
C GLY A 110 19.08 -2.38 0.31
N GLU A 111 18.52 -1.18 0.46
CA GLU A 111 18.61 -0.06 -0.48
C GLU A 111 19.33 1.14 0.15
N GLU A 112 19.91 2.01 -0.68
CA GLU A 112 20.54 3.25 -0.22
C GLU A 112 19.49 4.36 -0.08
N PHE A 113 19.46 5.03 1.08
CA PHE A 113 18.65 6.23 1.25
C PHE A 113 19.18 7.38 0.39
N LYS A 114 18.29 8.00 -0.38
CA LYS A 114 18.60 9.15 -1.23
C LYS A 114 17.76 10.35 -0.78
N LYS A 115 18.36 11.53 -0.71
CA LYS A 115 17.67 12.74 -0.23
C LYS A 115 16.47 13.10 -1.12
N GLU A 116 16.55 12.75 -2.39
CA GLU A 116 15.52 12.90 -3.41
C GLU A 116 14.23 12.11 -3.08
N MET A 117 14.31 11.10 -2.20
CA MET A 117 13.13 10.36 -1.72
C MET A 117 12.22 11.21 -0.82
N ILE A 118 12.75 12.26 -0.18
CA ILE A 118 12.01 13.16 0.72
C ILE A 118 12.01 14.61 0.25
N GLN A 119 12.82 14.94 -0.75
CA GLN A 119 12.94 16.28 -1.31
C GLN A 119 12.85 16.19 -2.83
N TRP A 120 11.72 16.60 -3.38
CA TRP A 120 11.51 16.74 -4.81
C TRP A 120 10.89 18.10 -5.12
N GLU A 121 11.10 18.55 -6.36
CA GLU A 121 10.47 19.76 -6.83
C GLU A 121 8.96 19.51 -7.06
N ALA A 122 8.11 20.34 -6.45
CA ALA A 122 6.67 20.24 -6.58
C ALA A 122 6.24 20.61 -8.00
N LYS A 123 6.16 19.61 -8.89
CA LYS A 123 5.73 19.75 -10.28
C LYS A 123 4.54 18.84 -10.56
N PRO A 124 3.61 19.23 -11.45
CA PRO A 124 2.58 18.33 -11.94
C PRO A 124 3.22 17.14 -12.65
N ILE A 125 2.97 15.93 -12.15
CA ILE A 125 3.45 14.70 -12.78
C ILE A 125 2.31 14.14 -13.63
N ASN A 126 2.42 14.27 -14.95
CA ASN A 126 1.38 13.85 -15.89
C ASN A 126 1.14 12.33 -15.88
N GLU A 127 2.12 11.54 -15.45
CA GLU A 127 2.05 10.08 -15.35
C GLU A 127 1.09 9.60 -14.25
N PHE A 128 0.88 10.39 -13.19
CA PHE A 128 -0.06 10.06 -12.11
C PHE A 128 -1.49 10.57 -12.38
N ARG A 129 -1.79 11.13 -13.56
CA ARG A 129 -3.19 11.33 -13.96
C ARG A 129 -3.83 9.97 -14.11
N PHE A 130 -4.81 9.67 -13.25
CA PHE A 130 -5.63 8.46 -13.32
C PHE A 130 -6.12 8.22 -14.75
N LYS A 131 -5.50 7.27 -15.45
CA LYS A 131 -5.91 6.81 -16.79
C LYS A 131 -6.87 5.62 -16.69
N GLY A 132 -7.86 5.66 -15.79
CA GLY A 132 -9.04 4.78 -15.82
C GLY A 132 -8.85 3.25 -15.85
N ASP A 133 -7.64 2.70 -15.86
CA ASP A 133 -7.37 1.27 -15.99
C ASP A 133 -6.53 0.82 -14.79
N SER A 134 -7.22 0.19 -13.83
CA SER A 134 -6.61 -0.40 -12.63
C SER A 134 -6.61 -1.92 -12.68
N THR A 135 -6.91 -2.50 -13.85
CA THR A 135 -6.86 -3.95 -14.06
C THR A 135 -5.48 -4.37 -14.54
N THR A 136 -4.45 -4.12 -13.72
CA THR A 136 -3.28 -5.00 -13.74
C THR A 136 -3.48 -6.02 -12.65
N THR A 137 -3.82 -7.23 -13.06
CA THR A 137 -4.08 -8.35 -12.16
C THR A 137 -2.75 -8.74 -11.50
N ILE A 138 -2.75 -9.10 -10.22
CA ILE A 138 -1.54 -9.57 -9.51
C ILE A 138 -0.83 -10.69 -10.31
N SER A 139 -1.59 -11.53 -11.02
CA SER A 139 -1.07 -12.56 -11.92
C SER A 139 -0.25 -12.02 -13.11
N GLU A 140 -0.58 -10.84 -13.64
CA GLU A 140 0.14 -10.21 -14.76
C GLU A 140 1.46 -9.55 -14.32
N LEU A 141 1.56 -9.16 -13.03
CA LEU A 141 2.80 -8.67 -12.42
C LEU A 141 3.72 -9.81 -11.98
N MET A 142 3.17 -10.97 -11.63
CA MET A 142 3.92 -12.15 -11.15
C MET A 142 4.32 -13.13 -12.29
N ASN A 143 3.91 -12.88 -13.53
CA ASN A 143 4.25 -13.67 -14.73
C ASN A 143 5.31 -12.97 -15.62
N GLN A 144 5.94 -11.89 -15.14
CA GLN A 144 7.03 -11.18 -15.83
C GLN A 144 8.41 -11.61 -15.32
#